data_AF-A0A5J5GDB0-F1
#
_entry.id   AF-A0A5J5GDB0-F1
#
_cell.length_a   1.000
_cell.length_b   1.000
_cell.length_c   1.000
_cell.angle_alpha   90.00
_cell.angle_beta   90.00
_cell.angle_gamma   90.00
#
_symmetry.space_group_name_H-M   'P 1'
#
loop_
_entity.id
_entity.type
_entity.pdbx_description
1 polymer ?
#
loop_
_entity_poly.entity_id
_entity_poly.type
_entity_poly.pdbx_seq_one_letter_code
_entity_poly.pdbx_strand_id
1 'polypeptide(L)'
;MLQISASTIAEIAILARDERRGEAQLRAFVERLSEEKQAALVAVFWIGRGSYDAEDLEEAQETALSEATTPTADYLLGSPHLADHLESGMEALGLDPSEEEEALY
;
A
#
# COMPACT_ATOMS: atom_id res chain seq x y z
N MET A 1 -12.78 -2.94 7.89
CA MET A 1 -12.01 -1.81 8.48
C MET A 1 -10.57 -1.87 7.98
N LEU A 2 -9.99 -0.74 7.54
CA LEU A 2 -8.60 -0.69 7.06
C LEU A 2 -7.60 -0.88 8.23
N GLN A 3 -6.70 -1.86 8.13
CA GLN A 3 -5.76 -2.20 9.23
C GLN A 3 -4.45 -1.38 9.24
N ILE A 4 -4.31 -0.41 8.34
CA ILE A 4 -3.13 0.46 8.19
C ILE A 4 -3.56 1.93 8.14
N SER A 5 -2.72 2.86 8.64
CA SER A 5 -3.07 4.28 8.59
C SER A 5 -2.83 4.88 7.21
N ALA A 6 -3.60 5.91 6.86
CA ALA A 6 -3.44 6.67 5.62
C ALA A 6 -2.01 7.24 5.48
N SER A 7 -1.48 7.85 6.53
CA SER A 7 -0.10 8.36 6.59
C SER A 7 0.97 7.31 6.29
N THR A 8 0.76 6.06 6.72
CA THR A 8 1.72 4.97 6.45
C THR A 8 1.69 4.60 4.97
N ILE A 9 0.51 4.61 4.34
CA ILE A 9 0.38 4.33 2.90
C ILE A 9 1.01 5.48 2.09
N ALA A 10 0.76 6.73 2.46
CA ALA A 10 1.33 7.90 1.81
C ALA A 10 2.87 7.92 1.88
N GLU A 11 3.46 7.61 3.05
CA GLU A 11 4.92 7.49 3.18
C GLU A 11 5.49 6.42 2.22
N ILE A 12 4.80 5.28 2.09
CA ILE A 12 5.21 4.21 1.16
C ILE A 12 5.05 4.63 -0.29
N ALA A 13 4.00 5.37 -0.65
CA ALA A 13 3.80 5.91 -2.00
C ALA A 13 4.92 6.90 -2.38
N ILE A 14 5.30 7.80 -1.46
CA ILE A 14 6.45 8.71 -1.62
C ILE A 14 7.74 7.91 -1.85
N LEU A 15 8.01 6.91 -1.01
CA LEU A 15 9.20 6.07 -1.14
C LEU A 15 9.20 5.29 -2.46
N ALA A 16 8.02 4.83 -2.94
CA ALA A 16 7.90 4.11 -4.19
C ALA A 16 8.20 4.99 -5.42
N ARG A 17 8.03 6.31 -5.33
CA ARG A 17 8.38 7.28 -6.40
C ARG A 17 9.88 7.61 -6.46
N ASP A 18 10.62 7.43 -5.36
CA ASP A 18 12.07 7.68 -5.35
C ASP A 18 12.87 6.48 -5.88
N GLU A 19 13.14 6.48 -7.18
CA GLU A 19 13.92 5.43 -7.87
C GLU A 19 15.36 5.28 -7.37
N ARG A 20 15.94 6.26 -6.68
CA ARG A 20 17.37 6.25 -6.29
C ARG A 20 17.61 5.81 -4.85
N ARG A 21 16.69 6.14 -3.93
CA ARG A 21 16.83 5.86 -2.50
C ARG A 21 15.59 5.23 -1.87
N GLY A 22 14.50 5.15 -2.60
CA GLY A 22 13.20 4.69 -2.13
C GLY A 22 13.15 3.19 -1.90
N GLU A 23 13.71 2.37 -2.81
CA GLU A 23 13.55 0.91 -2.76
C GLU A 23 14.01 0.29 -1.43
N ALA A 24 15.25 0.57 -1.00
CA ALA A 24 15.79 -0.01 0.23
C ALA A 24 15.04 0.47 1.48
N GLN A 25 14.58 1.72 1.49
CA GLN A 25 13.81 2.30 2.59
C GLN A 25 12.40 1.74 2.64
N LEU A 26 11.71 1.67 1.49
CA LEU A 26 10.40 1.06 1.32
C LEU A 26 10.44 -0.39 1.81
N ARG A 27 11.41 -1.18 1.34
CA ARG A 27 11.61 -2.56 1.81
C ARG A 27 11.71 -2.64 3.32
N ALA A 28 12.67 -1.90 3.90
CA ALA A 28 12.89 -1.91 5.34
C ALA A 28 11.66 -1.43 6.11
N PHE A 29 10.85 -0.54 5.54
CA PHE A 29 9.63 -0.04 6.14
C PHE A 29 8.51 -1.08 6.11
N VAL A 30 8.24 -1.67 4.94
CA VAL A 30 7.24 -2.73 4.75
C VAL A 30 7.56 -3.96 5.61
N GLU A 31 8.83 -4.38 5.68
CA GLU A 31 9.27 -5.53 6.50
C GLU A 31 9.09 -5.32 8.01
N ARG A 32 8.90 -4.07 8.47
CA ARG A 32 8.61 -3.75 9.88
C ARG A 32 7.12 -3.68 10.21
N LEU A 33 6.25 -3.71 9.21
CA LEU A 33 4.80 -3.76 9.41
C LEU A 33 4.39 -5.16 9.87
N SER A 34 3.31 -5.24 10.67
CA SER A 34 2.69 -6.53 10.99
C SER A 34 2.07 -7.15 9.73
N GLU A 35 1.83 -8.46 9.75
CA GLU A 35 1.25 -9.18 8.60
C GLU A 35 -0.10 -8.59 8.18
N GLU A 36 -0.94 -8.17 9.13
CA GLU A 36 -2.24 -7.55 8.83
C GLU A 36 -2.09 -6.18 8.15
N LYS A 37 -1.07 -5.41 8.56
CA LYS A 37 -0.77 -4.11 7.92
C LYS A 37 -0.20 -4.29 6.53
N GLN A 38 0.63 -5.31 6.33
CA GLN A 38 1.15 -5.66 5.00
C GLN A 38 0.00 -6.11 4.08
N ALA A 39 -0.90 -6.95 4.57
CA ALA A 39 -2.09 -7.38 3.83
C ALA A 39 -3.01 -6.18 3.49
N ALA A 40 -3.20 -5.26 4.44
CA ALA A 40 -3.96 -4.02 4.18
C ALA A 40 -3.32 -3.14 3.11
N LEU A 41 -1.99 -3.01 3.11
CA LEU A 41 -1.27 -2.29 2.06
C LEU A 41 -1.45 -2.94 0.68
N VAL A 42 -1.37 -4.27 0.61
CA VAL A 42 -1.61 -5.03 -0.63
C VAL A 42 -3.06 -4.88 -1.10
N ALA A 43 -4.03 -4.90 -0.18
CA ALA A 43 -5.43 -4.70 -0.51
C ALA A 43 -5.69 -3.31 -1.10
N VAL A 44 -5.10 -2.26 -0.51
CA VAL A 44 -5.17 -0.88 -1.06
C VAL A 44 -4.57 -0.83 -2.46
N PHE A 45 -3.39 -1.43 -2.65
CA PHE A 45 -2.77 -1.53 -3.97
C PHE A 45 -3.66 -2.25 -4.98
N TRP A 46 -4.31 -3.35 -4.60
CA TRP A 46 -5.24 -4.09 -5.45
C TRP A 46 -6.49 -3.29 -5.83
N ILE A 47 -7.03 -2.51 -4.89
CA ILE A 47 -8.16 -1.61 -5.17
C ILE A 47 -7.76 -0.53 -6.17
N GLY A 48 -6.62 0.14 -5.96
CA GLY A 48 -6.19 1.21 -6.85
C GLY A 48 -5.73 0.76 -8.24
N ARG A 49 -5.51 -0.54 -8.47
CA ARG A 49 -5.30 -1.12 -9.80
C ARG A 49 -6.57 -1.76 -10.40
N GLY A 50 -7.69 -1.70 -9.69
CA GLY A 50 -8.98 -2.23 -10.13
C GLY A 50 -9.10 -3.76 -10.07
N SER A 51 -8.31 -4.44 -9.23
CA SER A 51 -8.48 -5.88 -8.98
C SER A 51 -9.64 -6.16 -8.01
N TYR A 52 -9.94 -5.22 -7.13
CA TYR A 52 -11.05 -5.24 -6.17
C TYR A 52 -11.71 -3.86 -6.16
N ASP A 53 -12.99 -3.79 -5.79
CA ASP A 53 -13.66 -2.52 -5.52
C ASP A 53 -13.46 -2.10 -4.05
N ALA A 54 -13.69 -0.81 -3.75
CA ALA A 54 -13.55 -0.29 -2.38
C ALA A 54 -14.48 -0.97 -1.37
N GLU A 55 -15.65 -1.44 -1.84
CA GLU A 55 -16.61 -2.19 -1.01
C GLU A 55 -16.09 -3.59 -0.62
N ASP A 56 -15.15 -4.15 -1.38
CA ASP A 56 -14.55 -5.47 -1.16
C ASP A 56 -13.28 -5.42 -0.30
N LEU A 57 -12.99 -4.29 0.35
CA LEU A 57 -11.76 -4.09 1.13
C LEU A 57 -11.50 -5.21 2.16
N GLU A 58 -12.54 -5.71 2.82
CA GLU A 58 -12.38 -6.76 3.83
C GLU A 58 -11.97 -8.09 3.17
N GLU A 59 -12.61 -8.47 2.07
CA GLU A 59 -12.24 -9.65 1.29
C GLU A 59 -10.83 -9.53 0.70
N ALA A 60 -10.46 -8.36 0.19
CA ALA A 60 -9.13 -8.09 -0.34
C ALA A 60 -8.05 -8.25 0.75
N GLN A 61 -8.31 -7.77 1.97
CA GLN A 61 -7.40 -7.92 3.11
C GLN A 61 -7.25 -9.38 3.54
N GLU A 62 -8.36 -10.12 3.64
CA GLU A 62 -8.33 -11.55 3.98
C GLU A 62 -7.58 -12.37 2.91
N THR A 63 -7.84 -12.07 1.64
CA THR A 63 -7.17 -12.71 0.51
C THR A 63 -5.68 -12.41 0.54
N ALA A 64 -5.29 -11.14 0.67
CA ALA A 64 -3.89 -10.73 0.74
C ALA A 64 -3.14 -11.41 1.90
N LEU A 65 -3.78 -11.54 3.07
CA LEU A 65 -3.21 -12.24 4.21
C LEU A 65 -3.04 -13.74 3.94
N SER A 66 -4.04 -14.38 3.33
CA SER A 66 -4.02 -15.82 3.03
C SER A 66 -3.02 -16.20 1.92
N GLU A 67 -2.80 -15.30 0.97
CA GLU A 67 -1.94 -15.53 -0.21
C GLU A 67 -0.51 -14.99 -0.04
N ALA A 68 -0.15 -14.47 1.14
CA ALA A 68 1.16 -13.88 1.49
C ALA A 68 2.32 -14.90 1.52
N THR A 69 2.52 -15.62 0.42
CA THR A 69 3.55 -16.65 0.22
C THR A 69 4.89 -16.08 -0.26
N THR A 70 4.88 -14.84 -0.75
CA THR A 70 6.07 -14.06 -1.14
C THR A 70 6.22 -12.90 -0.17
N PRO A 71 7.45 -12.50 0.23
CA PRO A 71 7.63 -11.32 1.06
C PRO A 71 6.94 -10.10 0.44
N THR A 72 6.06 -9.44 1.20
CA THR A 72 5.22 -8.34 0.68
C THR A 72 6.05 -7.23 0.04
N ALA A 73 7.21 -6.91 0.61
CA ALA A 73 8.13 -5.94 0.05
C ALA A 73 8.59 -6.32 -1.37
N ASP A 74 8.92 -7.59 -1.62
CA ASP A 74 9.32 -8.07 -2.95
C ASP A 74 8.16 -7.99 -3.94
N TYR A 75 6.96 -8.37 -3.51
CA TYR A 75 5.75 -8.32 -4.32
C TYR A 75 5.41 -6.89 -4.75
N LEU A 76 5.42 -5.94 -3.81
CA LEU A 76 5.10 -4.54 -4.08
C LEU A 76 6.20 -3.87 -4.92
N LEU A 77 7.48 -4.06 -4.59
CA LEU A 77 8.59 -3.49 -5.37
C LEU A 77 8.67 -4.03 -6.80
N GLY A 78 8.24 -5.27 -7.01
CA GLY A 78 8.12 -5.87 -8.36
C GLY A 78 6.89 -5.38 -9.14
N SER A 79 5.99 -4.62 -8.51
CA SER A 79 4.74 -4.18 -9.11
C SER A 79 4.92 -2.83 -9.82
N PRO A 80 4.61 -2.73 -11.13
CA PRO A 80 4.62 -1.46 -11.85
C PRO A 80 3.63 -0.45 -11.24
N HIS A 81 3.96 0.84 -11.33
CA HIS A 81 3.07 1.93 -10.90
C HIS A 81 2.59 1.81 -9.44
N LEU A 82 3.44 1.25 -8.55
CA LEU A 82 3.09 1.03 -7.15
C LEU A 82 2.52 2.28 -6.47
N ALA A 83 3.23 3.42 -6.58
CA ALA A 83 2.79 4.67 -5.97
C ALA A 83 1.41 5.11 -6.48
N ASP A 84 1.23 5.14 -7.80
CA ASP A 84 -0.03 5.58 -8.42
C ASP A 84 -1.20 4.68 -8.03
N HIS A 85 -0.96 3.37 -7.91
CA HIS A 85 -1.98 2.43 -7.44
C HIS A 85 -2.26 2.55 -5.94
N LEU A 86 -1.27 2.86 -5.09
CA LEU A 86 -1.53 3.13 -3.68
C LEU A 86 -2.37 4.41 -3.50
N GLU A 87 -2.04 5.49 -4.21
CA GLU A 87 -2.79 6.74 -4.18
C GLU A 87 -4.22 6.56 -4.69
N SER A 88 -4.39 5.89 -5.84
CA SER A 88 -5.72 5.59 -6.39
C SER A 88 -6.55 4.72 -5.44
N GLY A 89 -5.90 3.78 -4.74
CA GLY A 89 -6.55 2.93 -3.73
C GLY A 89 -6.97 3.71 -2.49
N MET A 90 -6.15 4.67 -2.04
CA MET A 90 -6.51 5.60 -0.96
C MET A 90 -7.72 6.45 -1.35
N GLU A 91 -7.72 7.05 -2.54
CA GLU A 91 -8.84 7.85 -3.05
C GLU A 91 -10.14 7.05 -3.15
N ALA A 92 -10.06 5.80 -3.66
CA ALA A 92 -11.20 4.91 -3.74
C ALA A 92 -11.81 4.57 -2.36
N LEU A 93 -10.98 4.57 -1.32
CA LEU A 93 -11.38 4.37 0.08
C LEU A 93 -11.83 5.67 0.78
N GLY A 94 -11.89 6.79 0.06
CA GLY A 94 -12.30 8.09 0.58
C GLY A 94 -11.22 8.78 1.43
N LEU A 95 -9.95 8.43 1.24
CA LEU A 95 -8.79 9.08 1.85
C LEU A 95 -8.19 10.08 0.85
N ASP A 96 -7.53 11.12 1.36
CA ASP A 96 -6.81 12.10 0.54
C ASP A 96 -5.30 11.82 0.61
N PRO A 97 -4.69 11.18 -0.41
CA PRO A 97 -3.26 10.93 -0.40
C PRO A 97 -2.45 12.22 -0.39
N SER A 98 -2.91 13.29 -1.05
CA SER A 98 -2.18 14.55 -1.13
C SER A 98 -2.10 15.26 0.22
N GLU A 99 -3.20 15.26 0.99
CA GLU A 99 -3.21 15.80 2.36
C GLU A 99 -2.23 15.03 3.27
N GLU A 100 -2.22 13.70 3.17
CA GLU A 100 -1.32 12.86 3.96
C GLU A 100 0.15 13.04 3.57
N GLU A 101 0.45 13.21 2.28
CA GLU A 101 1.80 13.53 1.81
C GLU A 101 2.28 14.90 2.30
N GLU A 102 1.42 15.93 2.23
CA GLU A 102 1.75 17.27 2.73
C GLU A 102 2.05 17.28 4.23
N ALA A 103 1.32 16.48 5.02
CA ALA A 103 1.50 16.38 6.47
C ALA A 103 2.84 15.74 6.89
N LEU A 104 3.57 15.09 5.96
CA LEU A 104 4.87 14.48 6.22
C LEU A 104 6.06 15.45 6.04
N TYR A 105 5.82 16.68 5.56
CA TYR A 105 6.82 17.73 5.34
C TYR A 105 6.79 18.83 6.42
#